data_AF-A0A0P1KVH7-F1
#
_entry.id   AF-A0A0P1KVH7-F1
#
_cell.length_a   1.000
_cell.length_b   1.000
_cell.length_c   1.000
_cell.angle_alpha   90.00
_cell.angle_beta   90.00
_cell.angle_gamma   90.00
#
_symmetry.space_group_name_H-M   'P 1'
#
loop_
_entity.id
_entity.type
_entity.pdbx_description
1 polymer ?
#
loop_
_entity_poly.entity_id
_entity_poly.type
_entity_poly.pdbx_seq_one_letter_code
_entity_poly.pdbx_strand_id
1 'polypeptide(L)'
;MARIKPSVLKKAWQVNRLLPLLLPVCRTIEVAQQELRWIQEEISDKKRVRQCCLLRSRHYPLQYLLGTQPFGPLDVICQPGVLIPRWETEEWAVSLAGKLPRDRTFDVMDLCTGTGCIPLLLKYMRPKCSAFAIDCSPLAYKLAARNSDMLRVPLKVTQKDILKCSSEVVPRTVDLITCNPPYIPRSTFTRETTRSVKLFEPKLALLGNTEFYANLVDCWMSRTDAFVYEVGDLSQCQYVLERVTSDTKLSKNWRIGFKHDSNDQPRIVYGFRTSGSRLNWASILEEFGDMKH
;
A
#
# COMPACT_ATOMS: atom_id res chain seq x y z
N MET A 1 23.52 4.87 -15.65
CA MET A 1 22.31 5.67 -15.98
C MET A 1 22.50 6.25 -17.38
N ALA A 2 21.58 6.03 -18.32
CA ALA A 2 21.76 6.47 -19.71
C ALA A 2 21.80 8.01 -19.81
N ARG A 3 22.76 8.54 -20.58
CA ARG A 3 22.96 9.98 -20.77
C ARG A 3 21.85 10.55 -21.66
N ILE A 4 21.22 11.65 -21.22
CA ILE A 4 20.22 12.37 -22.03
C ILE A 4 20.93 13.05 -23.21
N LYS A 5 20.41 12.87 -24.42
CA LYS A 5 20.99 13.46 -25.63
C LYS A 5 20.93 15.01 -25.54
N PRO A 6 21.99 15.74 -25.94
CA PRO A 6 21.98 17.21 -25.93
C PRO A 6 20.84 17.83 -26.74
N SER A 7 20.43 17.20 -27.84
CA SER A 7 19.29 17.62 -28.66
C SER A 7 17.96 17.60 -27.88
N VAL A 8 17.76 16.62 -26.99
CA VAL A 8 16.57 16.53 -26.13
C VAL A 8 16.59 17.63 -25.07
N LEU A 9 17.75 17.91 -24.48
CA LEU A 9 17.89 19.03 -23.53
C LEU A 9 17.59 20.37 -24.19
N LYS A 10 18.07 20.60 -25.42
CA LYS A 10 17.80 21.83 -26.18
C LYS A 10 16.30 21.98 -26.48
N LYS A 11 15.63 20.91 -26.91
CA LYS A 11 14.17 20.91 -27.13
C LYS A 11 13.41 21.20 -25.84
N ALA A 12 13.76 20.56 -24.73
CA ALA A 12 13.12 20.81 -23.44
C ALA A 12 13.28 22.27 -22.98
N TRP A 13 14.46 22.86 -23.17
CA TRP A 13 14.73 24.27 -22.90
C TRP A 13 13.85 25.23 -23.71
N GLN A 14 13.58 24.92 -24.98
CA GLN A 14 12.70 25.70 -25.84
C GLN A 14 11.24 25.65 -25.38
N VAL A 15 10.81 24.51 -24.82
CA VAL A 15 9.46 24.34 -24.29
C VAL A 15 9.29 25.07 -22.95
N ASN A 16 10.16 24.80 -21.97
CA ASN A 16 10.16 25.48 -20.68
C ASN A 16 11.52 25.30 -19.97
N ARG A 17 12.06 26.40 -19.42
CA ARG A 17 13.39 26.46 -18.78
C ARG A 17 13.57 25.49 -17.60
N LEU A 18 12.49 24.96 -17.01
CA LEU A 18 12.53 24.02 -15.89
C LEU A 18 12.54 22.55 -16.31
N LEU A 19 12.06 22.21 -17.51
CA LEU A 19 12.00 20.81 -17.98
C LEU A 19 13.35 20.09 -18.00
N PRO A 20 14.48 20.75 -18.36
CA PRO A 20 15.80 20.13 -18.28
C PRO A 20 16.16 19.57 -16.88
N LEU A 21 15.61 20.16 -15.81
CA LEU A 21 15.83 19.69 -14.43
C LEU A 21 15.10 18.38 -14.15
N LEU A 22 13.97 18.13 -14.82
CA LEU A 22 13.10 16.97 -14.58
C LEU A 22 13.50 15.76 -15.44
N LEU A 23 14.08 15.99 -16.62
CA LEU A 23 14.50 14.94 -17.55
C LEU A 23 15.39 13.82 -16.95
N PRO A 24 16.31 14.07 -15.99
CA PRO A 24 17.10 13.01 -15.36
C PRO A 24 16.25 11.90 -14.73
N VAL A 25 15.03 12.24 -14.30
CA VAL A 25 14.09 11.27 -13.72
C VAL A 25 12.97 10.90 -14.68
N CYS A 26 12.33 11.88 -15.33
CA CYS A 26 11.19 11.65 -16.21
C CYS A 26 11.54 10.96 -17.54
N ARG A 27 12.81 11.01 -17.96
CA ARG A 27 13.37 10.48 -19.22
C ARG A 27 12.86 11.10 -20.52
N THR A 28 11.59 11.47 -20.59
CA THR A 28 10.97 12.08 -21.77
C THR A 28 10.47 13.49 -21.47
N ILE A 29 10.28 14.30 -22.52
CA ILE A 29 9.81 15.69 -22.38
C ILE A 29 8.36 15.69 -21.95
N GLU A 30 7.57 14.76 -22.46
CA GLU A 30 6.13 14.63 -22.22
C GLU A 30 5.85 14.36 -20.73
N VAL A 31 6.58 13.40 -20.13
CA VAL A 31 6.47 13.11 -18.69
C VAL A 31 6.99 14.28 -17.85
N ALA A 32 8.09 14.92 -18.28
CA ALA A 32 8.61 16.10 -17.58
C ALA A 32 7.61 17.28 -17.61
N GLN A 33 6.90 17.48 -18.71
CA GLN A 33 5.85 18.50 -18.82
C GLN A 33 4.67 18.16 -17.92
N GLN A 34 4.26 16.89 -17.85
CA GLN A 34 3.19 16.46 -16.97
C GLN A 34 3.56 16.68 -15.49
N GLU A 35 4.74 16.24 -15.04
CA GLU A 35 5.18 16.49 -13.67
C GLU A 35 5.33 17.99 -13.37
N LEU A 36 5.84 18.78 -14.32
CA LEU A 36 5.93 20.23 -14.13
C LEU A 36 4.56 20.87 -13.97
N ARG A 37 3.55 20.46 -14.75
CA ARG A 37 2.17 20.95 -14.61
C ARG A 37 1.64 20.65 -13.21
N TRP A 38 1.74 19.42 -12.73
CA TRP A 38 1.31 19.06 -11.38
C TRP A 38 2.01 19.87 -10.29
N ILE A 39 3.33 20.06 -10.41
CA ILE A 39 4.08 20.91 -9.47
C ILE A 39 3.55 22.36 -9.49
N GLN A 40 3.20 22.90 -10.66
CA GLN A 40 2.71 24.26 -10.80
C GLN A 40 1.25 24.44 -10.35
N GLU A 41 0.44 23.40 -10.46
CA GLU A 41 -0.94 23.36 -9.96
C GLU A 41 -0.97 23.36 -8.43
N GLU A 42 -0.11 22.57 -7.79
CA GLU A 42 -0.03 22.50 -6.33
C GLU A 42 0.75 23.65 -5.68
N ILE A 43 1.71 24.25 -6.41
CA ILE A 43 2.64 25.25 -5.86
C ILE A 43 2.56 26.55 -6.65
N SER A 44 1.94 27.56 -6.05
CA SER A 44 1.75 28.88 -6.66
C SER A 44 3.03 29.74 -6.72
N ASP A 45 4.00 29.54 -5.82
CA ASP A 45 5.25 30.31 -5.79
C ASP A 45 6.29 29.77 -6.78
N LYS A 46 6.62 30.58 -7.79
CA LYS A 46 7.65 30.27 -8.82
C LYS A 46 9.01 29.87 -8.23
N LYS A 47 9.43 30.46 -7.10
CA LYS A 47 10.69 30.09 -6.45
C LYS A 47 10.61 28.67 -5.89
N ARG A 48 9.49 28.32 -5.24
CA ARG A 48 9.24 26.97 -4.73
C ARG A 48 9.08 25.93 -5.85
N VAL A 49 8.41 26.27 -6.95
CA VAL A 49 8.34 25.39 -8.14
C VAL A 49 9.74 25.02 -8.62
N ARG A 50 10.63 26.00 -8.77
CA ARG A 50 12.02 25.74 -9.16
C ARG A 50 12.76 24.87 -8.13
N GLN A 51 12.55 25.09 -6.84
CA GLN A 51 13.13 24.24 -5.78
C GLN A 51 12.63 22.80 -5.88
N CYS A 52 11.34 22.59 -6.13
CA CYS A 52 10.78 21.26 -6.34
C CYS A 52 11.37 20.58 -7.57
N CYS A 53 11.55 21.29 -8.69
CA CYS A 53 12.26 20.73 -9.85
C CYS A 53 13.71 20.35 -9.53
N LEU A 54 14.41 21.14 -8.71
CA LEU A 54 15.77 20.84 -8.28
C LEU A 54 15.83 19.60 -7.36
N LEU A 55 14.90 19.46 -6.41
CA LEU A 55 14.78 18.26 -5.57
C LEU A 55 14.42 17.04 -6.41
N ARG A 56 13.47 17.20 -7.33
CA ARG A 56 13.05 16.16 -8.26
C ARG A 56 14.21 15.68 -9.13
N SER A 57 15.08 16.58 -9.60
CA SER A 57 16.31 16.24 -10.34
C SER A 57 17.25 15.30 -9.58
N ARG A 58 17.18 15.31 -8.24
CA ARG A 58 17.95 14.44 -7.33
C ARG A 58 17.19 13.17 -6.93
N HIS A 59 16.16 12.81 -7.69
CA HIS A 59 15.27 11.67 -7.44
C HIS A 59 14.40 11.79 -6.19
N TYR A 60 14.20 13.00 -5.65
CA TYR A 60 13.22 13.16 -4.58
C TYR A 60 11.82 12.75 -5.11
N PRO A 61 11.02 11.98 -4.34
CA PRO A 61 9.72 11.50 -4.80
C PRO A 61 8.78 12.66 -5.10
N LEU A 62 8.06 12.56 -6.22
CA LEU A 62 7.12 13.61 -6.62
C LEU A 62 6.02 13.80 -5.58
N GLN A 63 5.48 12.71 -5.03
CA GLN A 63 4.42 12.70 -4.04
C GLN A 63 4.82 13.41 -2.74
N TYR A 64 6.09 13.35 -2.36
CA TYR A 64 6.59 14.13 -1.23
C TYR A 64 6.77 15.62 -1.56
N LEU A 65 6.90 16.00 -2.85
CA LEU A 65 6.91 17.40 -3.28
C LEU A 65 5.50 17.97 -3.32
N LEU A 66 4.54 17.20 -3.85
CA LEU A 66 3.12 17.58 -3.93
C LEU A 66 2.47 17.52 -2.53
N GLY A 67 2.91 16.59 -1.69
CA GLY A 67 2.37 16.37 -0.35
C GLY A 67 1.14 15.45 -0.32
N THR A 68 0.68 14.97 -1.47
CA THR A 68 -0.49 14.10 -1.62
C THR A 68 -0.24 13.00 -2.67
N GLN A 69 -1.07 11.97 -2.63
CA GLN A 69 -1.14 10.91 -3.62
C GLN A 69 -2.62 10.47 -3.73
N PRO A 70 -3.18 10.42 -4.95
CA PRO A 70 -4.51 9.83 -5.16
C PRO A 70 -4.52 8.34 -4.78
N PHE A 71 -5.63 7.90 -4.20
CA PHE A 71 -5.90 6.51 -3.85
C PHE A 71 -7.41 6.24 -3.89
N GLY A 72 -7.90 5.73 -5.03
CA GLY A 72 -9.31 5.63 -5.34
C GLY A 72 -9.97 7.01 -5.40
N PRO A 73 -11.08 7.25 -4.69
CA PRO A 73 -11.73 8.55 -4.62
C PRO A 73 -11.10 9.50 -3.58
N LEU A 74 -9.96 9.14 -2.97
CA LEU A 74 -9.33 9.91 -1.90
C LEU A 74 -7.99 10.49 -2.36
N ASP A 75 -7.65 11.67 -1.85
CA ASP A 75 -6.30 12.23 -1.93
C ASP A 75 -5.64 12.11 -0.55
N VAL A 76 -4.73 11.15 -0.39
CA VAL A 76 -4.06 10.92 0.90
C VAL A 76 -2.79 11.75 1.01
N ILE A 77 -2.57 12.38 2.16
CA ILE A 77 -1.35 13.12 2.45
C ILE A 77 -0.18 12.14 2.48
N CYS A 78 0.89 12.51 1.79
CA CYS A 78 2.16 11.82 1.76
C CYS A 78 3.24 12.69 2.40
N GLN A 79 4.14 12.08 3.17
CA GLN A 79 5.29 12.79 3.75
C GLN A 79 6.52 11.89 3.87
N PRO A 80 7.73 12.46 3.89
CA PRO A 80 8.96 11.71 4.10
C PRO A 80 8.91 10.85 5.37
N GLY A 81 9.41 9.63 5.26
CA GLY A 81 9.44 8.67 6.37
C GLY A 81 8.20 7.78 6.48
N VAL A 82 7.24 7.90 5.54
CA VAL A 82 6.11 6.97 5.39
C VAL A 82 6.01 6.51 3.93
N LEU A 83 5.77 5.22 3.69
CA LEU A 83 5.67 4.65 2.35
C LEU A 83 4.64 5.40 1.51
N ILE A 84 5.00 5.75 0.27
CA ILE A 84 4.04 6.37 -0.66
C ILE A 84 3.11 5.27 -1.20
N PRO A 85 1.78 5.43 -1.13
CA PRO A 85 0.83 4.47 -1.67
C PRO A 85 1.15 4.11 -3.12
N ARG A 86 1.05 2.83 -3.45
CA ARG A 86 1.34 2.28 -4.77
C ARG A 86 0.06 2.03 -5.54
N TRP A 87 0.15 2.09 -6.87
CA TRP A 87 -1.00 1.87 -7.75
C TRP A 87 -1.46 0.40 -7.70
N GLU A 88 -0.54 -0.54 -7.50
CA GLU A 88 -0.84 -1.95 -7.26
C GLU A 88 -1.72 -2.10 -6.01
N THR A 89 -1.36 -1.38 -4.93
CA THR A 89 -2.12 -1.37 -3.69
C THR A 89 -3.51 -0.76 -3.87
N GLU A 90 -3.61 0.31 -4.64
CA GLU A 90 -4.87 0.98 -4.98
C GLU A 90 -5.80 0.03 -5.75
N GLU A 91 -5.28 -0.65 -6.77
CA GLU A 91 -6.04 -1.55 -7.64
C GLU A 91 -6.77 -2.63 -6.83
N TRP A 92 -6.04 -3.39 -6.01
CA TRP A 92 -6.66 -4.47 -5.24
C TRP A 92 -7.55 -3.93 -4.12
N ALA A 93 -7.20 -2.81 -3.50
CA ALA A 93 -7.99 -2.24 -2.41
C ALA A 93 -9.34 -1.69 -2.90
N VAL A 94 -9.37 -1.04 -4.08
CA VAL A 94 -10.61 -0.60 -4.74
C VAL A 94 -11.45 -1.81 -5.16
N SER A 95 -10.83 -2.85 -5.72
CA SER A 95 -11.51 -4.10 -6.10
C SER A 95 -12.15 -4.78 -4.88
N LEU A 96 -11.41 -4.91 -3.78
CA LEU A 96 -11.88 -5.47 -2.51
C LEU A 96 -13.02 -4.62 -1.93
N ALA A 97 -12.84 -3.30 -1.88
CA ALA A 97 -13.87 -2.38 -1.45
C ALA A 97 -15.16 -2.64 -2.21
N GLY A 98 -15.09 -2.76 -3.55
CA GLY A 98 -16.21 -3.03 -4.44
C GLY A 98 -17.03 -4.29 -4.11
N LYS A 99 -16.38 -5.36 -3.63
CA LYS A 99 -17.04 -6.64 -3.28
C LYS A 99 -17.59 -6.69 -1.86
N LEU A 100 -17.10 -5.84 -0.94
CA LEU A 100 -17.60 -5.79 0.43
C LEU A 100 -19.05 -5.27 0.50
N PRO A 101 -19.85 -5.70 1.48
CA PRO A 101 -21.24 -5.23 1.64
C PRO A 101 -21.28 -3.78 2.11
N ARG A 102 -22.12 -2.94 1.49
CA ARG A 102 -22.28 -1.52 1.87
C ARG A 102 -23.25 -1.32 3.02
N ASP A 103 -24.21 -2.22 3.18
CA ASP A 103 -25.37 -2.12 4.07
C ASP A 103 -25.23 -2.96 5.36
N ARG A 104 -24.14 -3.72 5.51
CA ARG A 104 -23.80 -4.45 6.73
C ARG A 104 -22.69 -3.77 7.51
N THR A 105 -22.74 -3.87 8.84
CA THR A 105 -21.63 -3.47 9.71
C THR A 105 -20.65 -4.61 9.82
N PHE A 106 -19.36 -4.30 9.79
CA PHE A 106 -18.25 -5.22 9.98
C PHE A 106 -17.01 -4.44 10.41
N ASP A 107 -16.04 -5.12 10.99
CA ASP A 107 -14.80 -4.51 11.49
C ASP A 107 -13.62 -4.92 10.61
N VAL A 108 -12.86 -3.92 10.15
CA VAL A 108 -11.62 -4.11 9.37
C VAL A 108 -10.43 -3.64 10.18
N MET A 109 -9.38 -4.45 10.21
CA MET A 109 -8.11 -4.09 10.81
C MET A 109 -7.00 -4.12 9.76
N ASP A 110 -6.36 -2.98 9.55
CA ASP A 110 -5.22 -2.85 8.66
C ASP A 110 -3.91 -2.87 9.46
N LEU A 111 -3.05 -3.82 9.10
CA LEU A 111 -1.75 -4.02 9.71
C LEU A 111 -0.67 -3.41 8.79
N CYS A 112 0.33 -2.75 9.38
CA CYS A 112 1.36 -1.99 8.64
C CYS A 112 0.75 -0.86 7.80
N THR A 113 -0.11 -0.04 8.43
CA THR A 113 -1.02 0.87 7.71
C THR A 113 -0.36 2.00 6.92
N GLY A 114 0.87 2.40 7.28
CA GLY A 114 1.57 3.50 6.62
C GLY A 114 0.78 4.82 6.64
N THR A 115 0.32 5.25 5.47
CA THR A 115 -0.49 6.48 5.31
C THR A 115 -1.95 6.32 5.77
N GLY A 116 -2.39 5.08 6.03
CA GLY A 116 -3.79 4.74 6.28
C GLY A 116 -4.63 4.55 5.01
N CYS A 117 -4.02 4.53 3.81
CA CYS A 117 -4.76 4.58 2.55
C CYS A 117 -5.78 3.43 2.38
N ILE A 118 -5.40 2.19 2.71
CA ILE A 118 -6.28 1.01 2.61
C ILE A 118 -7.51 1.16 3.52
N PRO A 119 -7.38 1.30 4.86
CA PRO A 119 -8.55 1.34 5.74
C PRO A 119 -9.39 2.61 5.55
N LEU A 120 -8.79 3.73 5.17
CA LEU A 120 -9.52 4.95 4.81
C LEU A 120 -10.39 4.73 3.57
N LEU A 121 -9.83 4.11 2.52
CA LEU A 121 -10.58 3.77 1.31
C LEU A 121 -11.75 2.84 1.64
N LEU A 122 -11.49 1.76 2.39
CA LEU A 122 -12.52 0.79 2.77
C LEU A 122 -13.63 1.47 3.59
N LYS A 123 -13.29 2.29 4.58
CA LYS A 123 -14.27 3.04 5.39
C LYS A 123 -15.07 4.04 4.54
N TYR A 124 -14.42 4.75 3.63
CA TYR A 124 -15.07 5.72 2.75
C TYR A 124 -16.09 5.04 1.83
N MET A 125 -15.69 3.95 1.17
CA MET A 125 -16.55 3.21 0.26
C MET A 125 -17.60 2.35 0.99
N ARG A 126 -17.35 1.98 2.26
CA ARG A 126 -18.23 1.16 3.12
C ARG A 126 -18.48 1.87 4.45
N PRO A 127 -19.40 2.85 4.50
CA PRO A 127 -19.60 3.71 5.68
C PRO A 127 -19.97 2.96 6.96
N LYS A 128 -20.59 1.77 6.86
CA LYS A 128 -20.96 0.93 8.01
C LYS A 128 -19.80 0.08 8.57
N CYS A 129 -18.64 0.05 7.91
CA CYS A 129 -17.44 -0.61 8.40
C CYS A 129 -16.82 0.18 9.57
N SER A 130 -16.31 -0.48 10.61
CA SER A 130 -15.37 0.15 11.54
C SER A 130 -13.95 -0.14 11.09
N ALA A 131 -13.14 0.91 10.90
CA ALA A 131 -11.76 0.74 10.46
C ALA A 131 -10.78 0.98 11.62
N PHE A 132 -9.84 0.04 11.77
CA PHE A 132 -8.73 0.09 12.70
C PHE A 132 -7.43 0.01 11.92
N ALA A 133 -6.41 0.75 12.35
CA ALA A 133 -5.12 0.81 11.69
C ALA A 133 -4.00 0.66 12.72
N ILE A 134 -3.02 -0.18 12.42
CA ILE A 134 -1.88 -0.44 13.29
C ILE A 134 -0.59 -0.23 12.52
N ASP A 135 0.34 0.51 13.12
CA ASP A 135 1.69 0.69 12.58
C ASP A 135 2.71 0.82 13.70
N CYS A 136 3.94 0.34 13.50
CA CYS A 136 5.01 0.48 14.48
C CYS A 136 5.68 1.86 14.42
N SER A 137 5.62 2.52 13.27
CA SER A 137 6.24 3.82 13.02
C SER A 137 5.43 4.95 13.66
N PRO A 138 6.04 5.78 14.53
CA PRO A 138 5.38 6.98 15.06
C PRO A 138 4.99 7.97 13.94
N LEU A 139 5.74 8.00 12.84
CA LEU A 139 5.44 8.87 11.69
C LEU A 139 4.22 8.38 10.92
N ALA A 140 4.10 7.07 10.69
CA ALA A 140 2.96 6.46 10.03
C ALA A 140 1.69 6.63 10.88
N TYR A 141 1.77 6.33 12.18
CA TYR A 141 0.69 6.56 13.14
C TYR A 141 0.14 8.00 13.07
N LYS A 142 1.02 9.01 13.17
CA LYS A 142 0.63 10.42 13.10
C LYS A 142 0.04 10.79 11.73
N LEU A 143 0.60 10.26 10.64
CA LEU A 143 0.13 10.56 9.29
C LEU A 143 -1.25 9.94 9.02
N ALA A 144 -1.45 8.68 9.39
CA ALA A 144 -2.74 7.99 9.24
C ALA A 144 -3.85 8.70 10.04
N ALA A 145 -3.56 9.15 11.26
CA ALA A 145 -4.49 9.96 12.05
C ALA A 145 -4.80 11.30 11.36
N ARG A 146 -3.78 12.00 10.87
CA ARG A 146 -3.95 13.25 10.12
C ARG A 146 -4.77 13.07 8.84
N ASN A 147 -4.57 11.99 8.10
CA ASN A 147 -5.36 11.67 6.92
C ASN A 147 -6.81 11.37 7.27
N SER A 148 -7.06 10.64 8.36
CA SER A 148 -8.40 10.40 8.89
C SER A 148 -9.15 11.70 9.18
N ASP A 149 -8.50 12.63 9.88
CA ASP A 149 -9.07 13.94 10.23
C ASP A 149 -9.34 14.78 8.98
N MET A 150 -8.35 14.90 8.09
CA MET A 150 -8.42 15.71 6.88
C MET A 150 -9.55 15.24 5.95
N LEU A 151 -9.63 13.92 5.71
CA LEU A 151 -10.64 13.32 4.84
C LEU A 151 -12.01 13.18 5.51
N ARG A 152 -12.10 13.45 6.83
CA ARG A 152 -13.32 13.22 7.64
C ARG A 152 -13.81 11.77 7.58
N VAL A 153 -12.87 10.83 7.53
CA VAL A 153 -13.12 9.40 7.48
C VAL A 153 -12.60 8.78 8.78
N PRO A 154 -13.48 8.43 9.74
CA PRO A 154 -13.05 7.99 11.07
C PRO A 154 -12.21 6.71 11.03
N LEU A 155 -10.99 6.78 11.55
CA LEU A 155 -10.04 5.68 11.64
C LEU A 155 -9.47 5.59 13.05
N LYS A 156 -9.50 4.39 13.65
CA LYS A 156 -8.87 4.15 14.95
C LYS A 156 -7.43 3.69 14.76
N VAL A 157 -6.49 4.61 14.90
CA VAL A 157 -5.06 4.32 14.70
C VAL A 157 -4.40 3.96 16.03
N THR A 158 -3.56 2.92 16.03
CA THR A 158 -2.79 2.47 17.20
C THR A 158 -1.32 2.28 16.82
N GLN A 159 -0.40 2.86 17.59
CA GLN A 159 1.03 2.66 17.36
C GLN A 159 1.52 1.40 18.10
N LYS A 160 1.77 0.31 17.38
CA LYS A 160 2.29 -0.96 17.94
C LYS A 160 3.08 -1.76 16.90
N ASP A 161 4.03 -2.56 17.38
CA ASP A 161 4.76 -3.53 16.57
C ASP A 161 4.02 -4.88 16.58
N ILE A 162 3.47 -5.26 15.43
CA ILE A 162 2.67 -6.49 15.29
C ILE A 162 3.50 -7.76 15.36
N LEU A 163 4.83 -7.69 15.20
CA LEU A 163 5.72 -8.84 15.35
C LEU A 163 6.14 -9.06 16.81
N LYS A 164 5.98 -8.05 17.67
CA LYS A 164 6.38 -8.12 19.09
C LYS A 164 5.21 -8.21 20.06
N CYS A 165 4.04 -7.67 19.69
CA CYS A 165 2.92 -7.50 20.61
C CYS A 165 1.62 -8.19 20.13
N SER A 166 1.67 -9.09 19.15
CA SER A 166 0.46 -9.66 18.51
C SER A 166 -0.52 -10.30 19.50
N SER A 167 -0.05 -10.84 20.63
CA SER A 167 -0.90 -11.39 21.69
C SER A 167 -1.71 -10.34 22.46
N GLU A 168 -1.19 -9.12 22.62
CA GLU A 168 -1.76 -8.01 23.41
C GLU A 168 -2.51 -6.96 22.57
N VAL A 169 -2.47 -7.07 21.24
CA VAL A 169 -2.93 -5.99 20.34
C VAL A 169 -4.46 -5.90 20.27
N VAL A 170 -5.22 -6.98 20.49
CA VAL A 170 -6.70 -6.91 20.46
C VAL A 170 -7.36 -8.00 21.31
N PRO A 171 -8.27 -7.66 22.26
CA PRO A 171 -9.14 -8.62 22.93
C PRO A 171 -10.28 -9.16 22.04
N ARG A 172 -10.40 -8.69 20.79
CA ARG A 172 -11.54 -8.94 19.89
C ARG A 172 -11.10 -9.59 18.59
N THR A 173 -11.94 -10.49 18.09
CA THR A 173 -11.93 -10.95 16.71
C THR A 173 -12.43 -9.84 15.79
N VAL A 174 -11.86 -9.72 14.59
CA VAL A 174 -12.30 -8.78 13.54
C VAL A 174 -12.84 -9.55 12.33
N ASP A 175 -13.64 -8.91 11.48
CA ASP A 175 -14.21 -9.60 10.32
C ASP A 175 -13.16 -9.76 9.20
N LEU A 176 -12.33 -8.72 8.97
CA LEU A 176 -11.32 -8.70 7.92
C LEU A 176 -10.01 -8.07 8.38
N ILE A 177 -8.89 -8.71 8.05
CA ILE A 177 -7.56 -8.13 8.17
C ILE A 177 -7.01 -7.78 6.79
N THR A 178 -6.50 -6.56 6.63
CA THR A 178 -5.68 -6.17 5.47
C THR A 178 -4.24 -5.91 5.91
N CYS A 179 -3.29 -6.12 5.01
CA CYS A 179 -1.89 -5.81 5.30
C CYS A 179 -1.12 -5.59 4.01
N ASN A 180 -0.40 -4.48 3.90
CA ASN A 180 0.70 -4.33 2.95
C ASN A 180 2.02 -4.31 3.74
N PRO A 181 2.59 -5.49 4.08
CA PRO A 181 3.76 -5.56 4.93
C PRO A 181 5.05 -5.21 4.15
N PRO A 182 6.15 -4.88 4.85
CA PRO A 182 7.48 -4.94 4.26
C PRO A 182 7.77 -6.36 3.75
N TYR A 183 7.98 -6.51 2.45
CA TYR A 183 8.17 -7.83 1.81
C TYR A 183 9.39 -7.92 0.90
N ILE A 184 10.20 -6.86 0.78
CA ILE A 184 11.33 -6.82 -0.17
C ILE A 184 12.60 -7.34 0.52
N PRO A 185 13.19 -8.46 0.05
CA PRO A 185 14.47 -8.91 0.56
C PRO A 185 15.57 -7.88 0.35
N ARG A 186 16.55 -7.81 1.26
CA ARG A 186 17.63 -6.80 1.19
C ARG A 186 18.48 -6.88 -0.08
N SER A 187 18.66 -8.08 -0.63
CA SER A 187 19.33 -8.31 -1.92
C SER A 187 18.56 -7.68 -3.08
N THR A 188 17.26 -7.95 -3.17
CA THR A 188 16.32 -7.39 -4.16
C THR A 188 16.24 -5.88 -4.03
N PHE A 189 16.10 -5.36 -2.80
CA PHE A 189 16.10 -3.93 -2.53
C PHE A 189 17.32 -3.24 -3.14
N THR A 190 18.52 -3.82 -2.97
CA THR A 190 19.77 -3.23 -3.47
C THR A 190 19.88 -3.27 -5.00
N ARG A 191 19.37 -4.32 -5.64
CA ARG A 191 19.52 -4.54 -7.08
C ARG A 191 18.42 -3.87 -7.91
N GLU A 192 17.17 -3.99 -7.50
CA GLU A 192 16.02 -3.79 -8.39
C GLU A 192 15.21 -2.53 -8.09
N THR A 193 15.24 -2.02 -6.86
CA THR A 193 14.45 -0.82 -6.53
C THR A 193 15.02 0.45 -7.15
N THR A 194 14.13 1.40 -7.45
CA THR A 194 14.51 2.67 -8.07
C THR A 194 15.37 3.51 -7.12
N ARG A 195 16.14 4.45 -7.68
CA ARG A 195 16.98 5.36 -6.89
C ARG A 195 16.16 6.24 -5.92
N SER A 196 14.94 6.60 -6.30
CA SER A 196 14.03 7.36 -5.45
C SER A 196 13.67 6.58 -4.18
N VAL A 197 13.22 5.33 -4.35
CA VAL A 197 12.86 4.42 -3.26
C VAL A 197 14.06 4.20 -2.33
N LYS A 198 15.24 3.89 -2.89
CA LYS A 198 16.46 3.62 -2.11
C LYS A 198 16.90 4.78 -1.22
N LEU A 199 16.69 6.01 -1.68
CA LEU A 199 17.23 7.21 -1.03
C LEU A 199 16.25 7.88 -0.07
N PHE A 200 14.93 7.82 -0.35
CA PHE A 200 13.97 8.68 0.33
C PHE A 200 12.84 7.96 1.06
N GLU A 201 12.55 6.70 0.71
CA GLU A 201 11.48 5.94 1.37
C GLU A 201 12.01 5.10 2.54
N PRO A 202 11.22 4.93 3.61
CA PRO A 202 11.69 4.29 4.83
C PRO A 202 11.96 2.80 4.59
N LYS A 203 13.20 2.37 4.84
CA LYS A 203 13.59 0.95 4.78
C LYS A 203 12.71 0.05 5.65
N LEU A 204 12.22 0.58 6.78
CA LEU A 204 11.30 -0.09 7.69
C LEU A 204 10.00 -0.53 6.98
N ALA A 205 9.51 0.23 6.00
CA ALA A 205 8.29 -0.09 5.25
C ALA A 205 8.56 -0.93 3.98
N LEU A 206 9.80 -1.31 3.72
CA LEU A 206 10.21 -1.97 2.48
C LEU A 206 10.86 -3.32 2.75
N LEU A 207 11.79 -3.37 3.70
CA LEU A 207 12.61 -4.55 3.96
C LEU A 207 11.86 -5.54 4.84
N GLY A 208 11.62 -6.72 4.29
CA GLY A 208 11.10 -7.87 5.02
C GLY A 208 11.15 -9.13 4.16
N ASN A 209 10.79 -10.27 4.76
CA ASN A 209 10.69 -11.54 4.08
C ASN A 209 9.40 -12.27 4.52
N THR A 210 9.50 -13.42 5.18
CA THR A 210 8.36 -14.26 5.53
C THR A 210 7.80 -14.03 6.92
N GLU A 211 8.42 -13.17 7.75
CA GLU A 211 8.05 -12.96 9.14
C GLU A 211 6.61 -12.44 9.32
N PHE A 212 6.14 -11.58 8.42
CA PHE A 212 4.77 -11.06 8.46
C PHE A 212 3.73 -12.11 8.08
N TYR A 213 4.07 -13.00 7.13
CA TYR A 213 3.21 -14.10 6.71
C TYR A 213 3.21 -15.24 7.73
N ALA A 214 4.34 -15.50 8.39
CA ALA A 214 4.40 -16.41 9.53
C ALA A 214 3.49 -15.91 10.66
N ASN A 215 3.63 -14.63 11.02
CA ASN A 215 2.78 -13.98 12.02
C ASN A 215 1.29 -14.00 11.66
N LEU A 216 0.95 -13.88 10.36
CA LEU A 216 -0.43 -14.04 9.88
C LEU A 216 -0.99 -15.41 10.29
N VAL A 217 -0.29 -16.49 9.93
CA VAL A 217 -0.76 -17.86 10.20
C VAL A 217 -0.74 -18.16 11.70
N ASP A 218 0.33 -17.79 12.39
CA ASP A 218 0.54 -18.14 13.80
C ASP A 218 -0.35 -17.35 14.76
N CYS A 219 -0.69 -16.10 14.42
CA CYS A 219 -1.41 -15.21 15.34
C CYS A 219 -2.75 -14.74 14.78
N TRP A 220 -2.77 -14.19 13.56
CA TRP A 220 -3.89 -13.39 13.08
C TRP A 220 -5.05 -14.19 12.49
N MET A 221 -4.80 -15.33 11.83
CA MET A 221 -5.86 -16.20 11.30
C MET A 221 -6.78 -16.74 12.41
N SER A 222 -6.30 -16.86 13.65
CA SER A 222 -7.16 -17.23 14.78
C SER A 222 -8.14 -16.11 15.18
N ARG A 223 -7.84 -14.86 14.81
CA ARG A 223 -8.53 -13.63 15.25
C ARG A 223 -9.32 -12.93 14.15
N THR A 224 -9.36 -13.50 12.95
CA THR A 224 -10.11 -12.94 11.82
C THR A 224 -10.91 -14.01 11.09
N ASP A 225 -11.95 -13.57 10.39
CA ASP A 225 -12.73 -14.41 9.50
C ASP A 225 -12.22 -14.38 8.05
N ALA A 226 -11.56 -13.28 7.65
CA ALA A 226 -10.89 -13.17 6.36
C ALA A 226 -9.61 -12.34 6.45
N PHE A 227 -8.71 -12.52 5.48
CA PHE A 227 -7.52 -11.69 5.33
C PHE A 227 -7.19 -11.43 3.86
N VAL A 228 -6.51 -10.30 3.61
CA VAL A 228 -5.93 -9.92 2.31
C VAL A 228 -4.55 -9.31 2.58
N TYR A 229 -3.50 -9.98 2.12
CA TYR A 229 -2.10 -9.56 2.33
C TYR A 229 -1.44 -9.30 0.98
N GLU A 230 -0.81 -8.12 0.84
CA GLU A 230 0.06 -7.83 -0.30
C GLU A 230 1.35 -8.66 -0.20
N VAL A 231 1.84 -9.11 -1.35
CA VAL A 231 3.08 -9.88 -1.49
C VAL A 231 3.99 -9.27 -2.56
N GLY A 232 5.29 -9.50 -2.38
CA GLY A 232 6.32 -9.13 -3.35
C GLY A 232 6.44 -10.12 -4.50
N ASP A 233 6.25 -11.41 -4.24
CA ASP A 233 6.41 -12.48 -5.22
C ASP A 233 5.58 -13.74 -4.89
N LEU A 234 5.57 -14.69 -5.84
CA LEU A 234 4.80 -15.94 -5.72
C LEU A 234 5.25 -16.83 -4.56
N SER A 235 6.53 -16.78 -4.17
CA SER A 235 7.05 -17.64 -3.11
C SER A 235 6.43 -17.30 -1.76
N GLN A 236 6.09 -16.03 -1.55
CA GLN A 236 5.39 -15.56 -0.36
C GLN A 236 3.92 -16.03 -0.33
N CYS A 237 3.25 -16.04 -1.47
CA CYS A 237 1.92 -16.67 -1.61
C CYS A 237 1.98 -18.17 -1.28
N GLN A 238 2.94 -18.88 -1.87
CA GLN A 238 3.13 -20.32 -1.66
C GLN A 238 3.44 -20.63 -0.20
N TYR A 239 4.27 -19.83 0.47
CA TYR A 239 4.57 -19.98 1.88
C TYR A 239 3.31 -20.00 2.76
N VAL A 240 2.38 -19.07 2.54
CA VAL A 240 1.10 -19.04 3.29
C VAL A 240 0.24 -20.26 2.96
N LEU A 241 0.11 -20.60 1.68
CA LEU A 241 -0.68 -21.76 1.25
C LEU A 241 -0.16 -23.06 1.88
N GLU A 242 1.14 -23.31 1.80
CA GLU A 242 1.80 -24.49 2.37
C GLU A 242 1.59 -24.58 3.88
N ARG A 243 1.74 -23.46 4.59
CA ARG A 243 1.51 -23.39 6.04
C ARG A 243 0.07 -23.71 6.43
N VAL A 244 -0.91 -23.20 5.67
CA VAL A 244 -2.34 -23.46 5.93
C VAL A 244 -2.73 -24.90 5.59
N THR A 245 -2.25 -25.41 4.45
CA THR A 245 -2.58 -26.77 3.98
C THR A 245 -1.91 -27.87 4.79
N SER A 246 -0.74 -27.61 5.36
CA SER A 246 -0.03 -28.54 6.25
C SER A 246 -0.69 -28.69 7.62
N ASP A 247 -1.46 -27.70 8.09
CA ASP A 247 -2.23 -27.78 9.33
C ASP A 247 -3.62 -28.35 9.06
N THR A 248 -3.94 -29.51 9.64
CA THR A 248 -5.21 -30.21 9.40
C THR A 248 -6.45 -29.39 9.81
N LYS A 249 -6.33 -28.54 10.84
CA LYS A 249 -7.44 -27.71 11.30
C LYS A 249 -7.61 -26.49 10.40
N LEU A 250 -6.51 -25.83 10.02
CA LEU A 250 -6.59 -24.68 9.12
C LEU A 250 -7.06 -25.11 7.73
N SER A 251 -6.49 -26.17 7.17
CA SER A 251 -6.84 -26.74 5.87
C SER A 251 -8.34 -27.06 5.73
N LYS A 252 -9.01 -27.53 6.78
CA LYS A 252 -10.46 -27.81 6.71
C LYS A 252 -11.34 -26.55 6.79
N ASN A 253 -10.85 -25.51 7.47
CA ASN A 253 -11.67 -24.36 7.85
C ASN A 253 -11.38 -23.12 7.01
N TRP A 254 -10.28 -23.09 6.26
CA TRP A 254 -9.85 -21.94 5.48
C TRP A 254 -9.78 -22.26 3.99
N ARG A 255 -10.19 -21.30 3.20
CA ARG A 255 -9.97 -21.22 1.75
C ARG A 255 -8.89 -20.20 1.47
N ILE A 256 -7.98 -20.50 0.55
CA ILE A 256 -6.83 -19.65 0.21
C ILE A 256 -6.80 -19.43 -1.29
N GLY A 257 -6.64 -18.18 -1.71
CA GLY A 257 -6.52 -17.80 -3.10
C GLY A 257 -5.42 -16.77 -3.32
N PHE A 258 -5.00 -16.64 -4.58
CA PHE A 258 -4.00 -15.65 -5.01
C PHE A 258 -4.64 -14.68 -5.98
N LYS A 259 -4.20 -13.41 -5.97
CA LYS A 259 -4.62 -12.43 -6.96
C LYS A 259 -3.40 -11.75 -7.59
N HIS A 260 -3.48 -11.60 -8.90
CA HIS A 260 -2.49 -10.92 -9.73
C HIS A 260 -2.93 -9.46 -9.98
N ASP A 261 -1.96 -8.57 -10.19
CA ASP A 261 -2.23 -7.20 -10.68
C ASP A 261 -2.51 -7.18 -12.19
N SER A 262 -2.83 -5.99 -12.71
CA SER A 262 -3.00 -5.74 -14.15
C SER A 262 -1.76 -6.04 -15.01
N ASN A 263 -0.58 -6.25 -14.41
CA ASN A 263 0.65 -6.68 -15.09
C ASN A 263 0.94 -8.18 -14.93
N ASP A 264 -0.05 -8.96 -14.50
CA ASP A 264 0.02 -10.41 -14.28
C ASP A 264 1.09 -10.82 -13.25
N GLN A 265 1.43 -9.90 -12.31
CA GLN A 265 2.33 -10.22 -11.21
C GLN A 265 1.52 -10.66 -9.98
N PRO A 266 1.94 -11.70 -9.27
CA PRO A 266 1.31 -12.08 -8.01
C PRO A 266 1.46 -10.93 -7.02
N ARG A 267 0.33 -10.43 -6.52
CA ARG A 267 0.30 -9.30 -5.58
C ARG A 267 -0.38 -9.59 -4.28
N ILE A 268 -1.25 -10.58 -4.25
CA ILE A 268 -2.08 -10.81 -3.08
C ILE A 268 -2.15 -12.29 -2.77
N VAL A 269 -2.00 -12.61 -1.49
CA VAL A 269 -2.54 -13.82 -0.89
C VAL A 269 -3.73 -13.44 -0.04
N TYR A 270 -4.86 -14.10 -0.25
CA TYR A 270 -6.08 -13.87 0.51
C TYR A 270 -6.65 -15.19 1.01
N GLY A 271 -7.48 -15.10 2.05
CA GLY A 271 -8.17 -16.27 2.55
C GLY A 271 -9.36 -15.91 3.41
N PHE A 272 -10.24 -16.90 3.60
CA PHE A 272 -11.43 -16.75 4.42
C PHE A 272 -11.86 -18.07 5.07
N ARG A 273 -12.58 -17.95 6.19
CA ARG A 273 -13.19 -19.08 6.87
C ARG A 273 -14.41 -19.59 6.12
N THR A 274 -14.55 -20.92 6.06
CA THR A 274 -15.68 -21.59 5.41
C THR A 274 -16.97 -21.54 6.22
N SER A 275 -16.89 -21.29 7.53
CA SER A 275 -18.03 -21.27 8.43
C SER A 275 -17.78 -20.42 9.68
N GLY A 276 -18.86 -20.08 10.40
CA GLY A 276 -18.79 -19.37 11.68
C GLY A 276 -18.58 -17.86 11.58
N SER A 277 -18.54 -17.31 10.36
CA SER A 277 -18.32 -15.88 10.11
C SER A 277 -19.62 -15.10 10.00
N ARG A 278 -19.56 -13.82 10.37
CA ARG A 278 -20.69 -12.89 10.29
C ARG A 278 -21.07 -12.53 8.85
N LEU A 279 -20.07 -12.42 7.98
CA LEU A 279 -20.22 -12.16 6.56
C LEU A 279 -20.07 -13.45 5.76
N ASN A 280 -20.77 -13.53 4.62
CA ASN A 280 -20.59 -14.63 3.68
C ASN A 280 -19.33 -14.37 2.84
N TRP A 281 -18.17 -14.74 3.39
CA TRP A 281 -16.88 -14.48 2.75
C TRP A 281 -16.67 -15.25 1.45
N ALA A 282 -17.29 -16.42 1.28
CA ALA A 282 -17.27 -17.14 -0.01
C ALA A 282 -17.83 -16.24 -1.12
N SER A 283 -19.02 -15.66 -0.92
CA SER A 283 -19.62 -14.75 -1.91
C SER A 283 -18.80 -13.46 -2.17
N ILE A 284 -17.92 -13.07 -1.25
CA ILE A 284 -17.12 -11.84 -1.35
C ILE A 284 -15.76 -12.12 -1.99
N LEU A 285 -15.10 -13.23 -1.65
CA LEU A 285 -13.69 -13.48 -1.97
C LEU A 285 -13.44 -14.65 -2.93
N GLU A 286 -14.41 -15.53 -3.16
CA GLU A 286 -14.21 -16.68 -4.06
C GLU A 286 -13.86 -16.23 -5.50
N GLU A 287 -14.48 -15.15 -5.98
CA GLU A 287 -14.17 -14.52 -7.27
C GLU A 287 -13.27 -13.27 -7.15
N PHE A 288 -12.51 -13.13 -6.06
CA PHE A 288 -11.58 -12.00 -5.91
C PHE A 288 -10.28 -12.20 -6.69
N GLY A 289 -9.83 -13.45 -6.80
CA GLY A 289 -8.72 -13.92 -7.60
C GLY A 289 -8.86 -15.41 -7.89
N ASP A 290 -7.74 -16.11 -7.98
CA ASP A 290 -7.69 -17.53 -8.26
C ASP A 290 -7.62 -18.33 -6.96
N MET A 291 -8.68 -19.09 -6.66
CA MET A 291 -8.70 -20.03 -5.56
C MET A 291 -7.67 -21.16 -5.75
N LYS A 292 -6.97 -21.51 -4.67
CA LYS A 292 -5.92 -22.56 -4.65
C LYS A 292 -6.22 -23.70 -3.68
N HIS A 293 -7.02 -23.44 -2.65
CA HIS A 293 -7.46 -24.42 -1.64
C HIS A 293 -8.81 -24.04 -1.04
#